data_AF-A0A3B9VPK0-F1
#
_entry.id   AF-A0A3B9VPK0-F1
#
_cell.length_a   1.000
_cell.length_b   1.000
_cell.length_c   1.000
_cell.angle_alpha   90.00
_cell.angle_beta   90.00
_cell.angle_gamma   90.00
#
_symmetry.space_group_name_H-M   'P 1'
#
loop_
_entity.id
_entity.type
_entity.pdbx_description
1 polymer ?
#
loop_
_entity_poly.entity_id
_entity_poly.type
_entity_poly.pdbx_seq_one_letter_code
_entity_poly.pdbx_strand_id
1 'polypeptide(L)'
;MSKNSNLFWVDLEMTGLGDDQVIVEIASLITDADLNVLAEGPVIAIHRTSEEMALMEEWPAEQHKKSGLLDRIEVSEIDVAEAESQTLEFLKKWVGKGKVPLCGNSV
;
A
#
# COMPACT_ATOMS: atom_id res chain seq x y z
N MET A 1 3.54 25.19 -6.98
CA MET A 1 4.73 24.33 -7.09
C MET A 1 4.57 23.40 -8.30
N SER A 2 5.67 22.97 -8.91
CA SER A 2 5.64 22.08 -10.08
C SER A 2 5.31 20.65 -9.65
N LYS A 3 4.33 19.99 -10.29
CA LYS A 3 4.03 18.55 -10.03
C LYS A 3 5.23 17.63 -10.27
N ASN A 4 6.25 18.09 -10.99
CA ASN A 4 7.42 17.29 -11.36
C ASN A 4 8.43 17.10 -10.20
N SER A 5 8.25 17.76 -9.06
CA SER A 5 9.08 17.59 -7.86
C SER A 5 8.37 16.86 -6.73
N ASN A 6 7.14 16.38 -6.96
CA ASN A 6 6.40 15.64 -5.95
C ASN A 6 6.96 14.22 -5.81
N LEU A 7 6.97 13.72 -4.58
CA LEU A 7 7.44 12.38 -4.24
C LEU A 7 6.24 11.50 -3.91
N PHE A 8 6.25 10.26 -4.41
CA PHE A 8 5.21 9.28 -4.11
C PHE A 8 5.74 8.26 -3.11
N TRP A 9 5.18 8.28 -1.92
CA TRP A 9 5.50 7.35 -0.85
C TRP A 9 4.49 6.23 -0.83
N VAL A 10 4.98 5.00 -0.71
CA VAL A 10 4.14 3.80 -0.57
C VAL A 10 4.73 2.91 0.52
N ASP A 11 3.83 2.25 1.24
CA ASP A 11 4.16 1.17 2.16
C ASP A 11 3.18 0.00 1.94
N LEU A 12 3.70 -1.22 2.05
CA LEU A 12 2.94 -2.44 1.79
C LEU A 12 3.10 -3.39 2.96
N GLU A 13 1.98 -3.95 3.42
CA GLU A 13 2.00 -5.12 4.30
C GLU A 13 1.78 -6.38 3.47
N MET A 14 2.50 -7.44 3.82
CA MET A 14 2.50 -8.70 3.09
C MET A 14 2.27 -9.89 4.03
N THR A 15 1.92 -11.04 3.47
CA THR A 15 1.79 -12.30 4.21
C THR A 15 3.14 -12.85 4.70
N GLY A 16 4.26 -12.39 4.12
CA GLY A 16 5.62 -12.86 4.42
C GLY A 16 6.66 -12.21 3.48
N LEU A 17 7.86 -12.77 3.42
CA LEU A 17 8.98 -12.22 2.62
C LEU A 17 9.33 -13.06 1.37
N GLY A 18 8.74 -14.24 1.20
CA GLY A 18 8.96 -15.12 0.04
C GLY A 18 8.27 -14.64 -1.26
N ASP A 19 8.67 -15.23 -2.39
CA ASP A 19 8.13 -14.91 -3.73
C ASP A 19 6.65 -15.29 -3.89
N ASP A 20 6.14 -16.20 -3.06
CA ASP A 20 4.74 -16.65 -3.04
C ASP A 20 3.86 -15.78 -2.14
N GLN A 21 4.44 -14.80 -1.44
CA GLN A 21 3.74 -13.96 -0.48
C GLN A 21 3.00 -12.82 -1.19
N VAL A 22 1.84 -12.47 -0.66
CA VAL A 22 0.92 -11.53 -1.30
C VAL A 22 0.71 -10.27 -0.46
N ILE A 23 0.38 -9.17 -1.13
CA ILE A 23 0.09 -7.87 -0.50
C ILE A 23 -1.26 -7.93 0.22
N VAL A 24 -1.31 -7.56 1.49
CA VAL A 24 -2.54 -7.53 2.30
C VAL A 24 -2.95 -6.12 2.73
N GLU A 25 -2.06 -5.14 2.61
CA GLU A 25 -2.38 -3.72 2.78
C GLU A 25 -1.53 -2.86 1.85
N ILE A 26 -2.09 -1.75 1.40
CA ILE A 26 -1.36 -0.66 0.78
C ILE A 26 -1.74 0.68 1.41
N ALA A 27 -0.73 1.49 1.70
CA ALA A 27 -0.88 2.88 2.08
C ALA A 27 0.00 3.76 1.21
N SER A 28 -0.46 4.98 0.91
CA SER A 28 0.32 5.92 0.13
C SER A 28 0.16 7.37 0.56
N LEU A 29 1.16 8.20 0.27
CA LEU A 29 1.09 9.64 0.47
C LEU A 29 1.94 10.39 -0.56
N ILE A 30 1.69 11.69 -0.68
CA ILE A 30 2.44 12.59 -1.54
C ILE A 30 3.10 13.66 -0.69
N THR A 31 4.40 13.88 -0.92
CA THR A 31 5.12 15.04 -0.38
C THR A 31 5.64 15.93 -1.50
N ASP A 32 6.00 17.16 -1.16
CA ASP A 32 6.95 17.94 -1.96
C ASP A 32 8.40 17.47 -1.71
N ALA A 33 9.36 18.14 -2.36
CA ALA A 33 10.78 17.81 -2.25
C ALA A 33 11.39 18.14 -0.87
N ASP A 34 10.73 18.99 -0.07
CA ASP A 34 11.13 19.36 1.29
C ASP A 34 10.43 18.46 2.34
N LEU A 35 9.77 17.39 1.88
CA LEU A 35 9.05 16.40 2.70
C LEU A 35 7.79 16.95 3.40
N ASN A 36 7.25 18.08 2.94
CA ASN A 36 5.95 18.53 3.43
C ASN A 36 4.84 17.66 2.82
N VAL A 37 3.97 17.12 3.67
CA VAL A 37 2.83 16.31 3.22
C VAL A 37 1.85 17.18 2.45
N LEU A 38 1.61 16.81 1.19
CA LEU A 38 0.65 17.47 0.30
C LEU A 38 -0.71 16.77 0.34
N ALA A 39 -0.70 15.44 0.43
CA ALA A 39 -1.91 14.64 0.59
C ALA A 39 -1.62 13.23 1.07
N GLU A 40 -2.56 12.69 1.83
CA GLU A 40 -2.62 11.27 2.17
C GLU A 40 -3.50 10.55 1.15
N GLY A 41 -2.99 9.41 0.66
CA GLY A 41 -3.70 8.51 -0.22
C GLY A 41 -4.59 7.55 0.56
N PRO A 42 -5.23 6.61 -0.14
CA PRO A 42 -6.05 5.60 0.52
C PRO A 42 -5.16 4.65 1.35
N VAL A 43 -5.71 4.15 2.45
CA VAL A 43 -5.15 3.08 3.28
C VAL A 43 -6.09 1.89 3.17
N ILE A 44 -5.67 0.87 2.42
CA ILE A 44 -6.55 -0.18 1.93
C ILE A 44 -6.08 -1.52 2.46
N ALA A 45 -6.87 -2.13 3.35
CA ALA A 45 -6.75 -3.56 3.62
C ALA A 45 -7.33 -4.31 2.42
N ILE A 46 -6.55 -5.20 1.82
CA ILE A 46 -6.89 -5.88 0.58
C ILE A 46 -7.49 -7.24 0.91
N HIS A 47 -8.66 -7.53 0.35
CA HIS A 47 -9.29 -8.83 0.44
C HIS A 47 -8.37 -9.92 -0.13
N ARG A 48 -8.26 -11.05 0.58
CA ARG A 48 -7.50 -12.23 0.17
C ARG A 48 -8.28 -13.50 0.43
N THR A 49 -8.06 -14.51 -0.42
CA THR A 49 -8.74 -15.80 -0.25
C THR A 49 -8.18 -16.54 0.95
N SER A 50 -8.93 -17.54 1.46
CA SER A 50 -8.46 -18.37 2.57
C SER A 50 -7.17 -19.13 2.22
N GLU A 51 -6.98 -19.51 0.95
CA GLU A 51 -5.77 -20.17 0.47
C GLU A 51 -4.56 -19.23 0.51
N GLU A 52 -4.71 -17.97 0.07
CA GLU A 52 -3.66 -16.96 0.15
C GLU A 52 -3.31 -16.64 1.61
N MET A 53 -4.32 -16.51 2.48
CA MET A 53 -4.12 -16.25 3.90
C MET A 53 -3.46 -17.42 4.62
N ALA A 54 -3.58 -18.65 4.12
CA ALA A 54 -2.89 -19.81 4.66
C ALA A 54 -1.36 -19.80 4.37
N LEU A 55 -0.89 -18.95 3.46
CA LEU A 55 0.55 -18.76 3.19
C LEU A 55 1.22 -17.83 4.21
N MET A 56 0.45 -17.17 5.07
CA MET A 56 0.97 -16.18 6.00
C MET A 56 1.95 -16.80 7.00
N GLU A 57 3.15 -16.21 7.05
CA GLU A 57 4.19 -16.61 7.97
C GLU A 57 3.82 -16.24 9.42
N GLU A 58 4.42 -16.93 10.39
CA GLU A 58 4.11 -16.77 11.82
C GLU A 58 4.31 -15.34 12.31
N TRP A 59 5.43 -14.70 11.93
CA TRP A 59 5.74 -13.36 12.41
C TRP A 59 4.78 -12.29 11.86
N PRO A 60 4.51 -12.19 10.54
CA PRO A 60 3.46 -11.31 10.02
C PRO A 60 2.08 -11.58 10.63
N ALA A 61 1.69 -12.86 10.79
CA ALA A 61 0.41 -13.19 11.41
C ALA A 61 0.25 -12.61 12.82
N GLU A 62 1.31 -12.67 13.65
CA GLU A 62 1.28 -12.04 14.96
C GLU A 62 1.18 -10.52 14.90
N GLN A 63 1.94 -9.87 14.02
CA GLN A 63 1.93 -8.41 13.91
C GLN A 63 0.58 -7.90 13.38
N HIS A 64 0.08 -8.52 12.30
CA HIS A 64 -1.18 -8.15 11.65
C HIS A 64 -2.38 -8.39 12.56
N LYS A 65 -2.29 -9.40 13.44
CA LYS A 65 -3.29 -9.60 14.49
C LYS A 65 -3.25 -8.49 15.53
N LYS A 66 -2.05 -8.09 15.98
CA LYS A 66 -1.88 -7.02 16.99
C LYS A 66 -2.31 -5.65 16.47
N SER A 67 -2.09 -5.37 15.18
CA SER A 67 -2.49 -4.12 14.54
C SER A 67 -3.99 -4.07 14.20
N GLY A 68 -4.69 -5.21 14.23
CA GLY A 68 -6.09 -5.33 13.77
C GLY A 68 -6.22 -5.39 12.24
N LEU A 69 -5.11 -5.57 11.51
CA LEU A 69 -5.13 -5.69 10.06
C LEU A 69 -5.84 -6.98 9.60
N LEU A 70 -5.70 -8.10 10.33
CA LEU A 70 -6.41 -9.34 9.98
C LEU A 70 -7.93 -9.16 9.98
N ASP A 71 -8.48 -8.47 10.98
CA ASP A 71 -9.92 -8.19 11.06
C ASP A 71 -10.37 -7.29 9.90
N ARG A 72 -9.52 -6.33 9.49
CA ARG A 72 -9.79 -5.45 8.35
C ARG A 72 -9.76 -6.20 7.02
N ILE A 73 -8.85 -7.17 6.85
CA ILE A 73 -8.78 -8.02 5.65
C ILE A 73 -10.04 -8.89 5.57
N GLU A 74 -10.47 -9.48 6.69
CA GLU A 74 -11.63 -10.38 6.74
C GLU A 74 -12.93 -9.69 6.28
N VAL A 75 -13.12 -8.41 6.64
CA VAL A 75 -14.29 -7.63 6.23
C VAL A 75 -14.09 -6.80 4.96
N SER A 76 -12.89 -6.84 4.36
CA SER A 76 -12.61 -6.06 3.15
C SER A 76 -13.32 -6.67 1.94
N GLU A 77 -13.93 -5.79 1.14
CA GLU A 77 -14.50 -6.11 -0.17
C GLU A 77 -13.62 -5.61 -1.33
N ILE A 78 -12.48 -5.00 -1.02
CA ILE A 78 -11.58 -4.40 -2.01
C ILE A 78 -10.53 -5.43 -2.41
N ASP A 79 -10.60 -5.90 -3.65
CA ASP A 79 -9.58 -6.78 -4.22
C ASP A 79 -8.32 -6.00 -4.66
N VAL A 80 -7.32 -6.74 -5.13
CA VAL A 80 -6.03 -6.18 -5.58
C VAL A 80 -6.21 -5.18 -6.73
N ALA A 81 -7.08 -5.48 -7.69
CA ALA A 81 -7.25 -4.66 -8.87
C ALA A 81 -7.93 -3.33 -8.52
N GLU A 82 -8.91 -3.37 -7.61
CA GLU A 82 -9.57 -2.17 -7.09
C GLU A 82 -8.61 -1.35 -6.22
N ALA A 83 -7.80 -1.98 -5.35
CA ALA A 83 -6.78 -1.29 -4.57
C ALA A 83 -5.73 -0.58 -5.46
N GLU A 84 -5.29 -1.26 -6.53
CA GLU A 84 -4.40 -0.67 -7.55
C GLU A 84 -5.07 0.52 -8.24
N SER A 85 -6.32 0.35 -8.69
CA SER A 85 -7.09 1.40 -9.36
C SER A 85 -7.20 2.66 -8.50
N GLN A 86 -7.64 2.52 -7.24
CA GLN A 86 -7.78 3.63 -6.30
C GLN A 86 -6.45 4.33 -6.03
N THR A 87 -5.37 3.57 -5.85
CA THR A 87 -4.02 4.12 -5.62
C THR A 87 -3.52 4.89 -6.85
N LEU A 88 -3.73 4.35 -8.05
CA LEU A 88 -3.36 5.02 -9.30
C LEU A 88 -4.22 6.27 -9.57
N GLU A 89 -5.51 6.24 -9.24
CA GLU A 89 -6.39 7.40 -9.34
C GLU A 89 -5.98 8.52 -8.40
N PHE A 90 -5.57 8.19 -7.17
CA PHE A 90 -4.96 9.13 -6.25
C PHE A 90 -3.68 9.72 -6.84
N LEU A 91 -2.75 8.87 -7.28
CA LEU A 91 -1.45 9.28 -7.81
C LEU A 91 -1.59 10.25 -9.00
N LYS A 92 -2.45 9.93 -9.97
CA LYS A 92 -2.69 10.75 -11.18
C LYS A 92 -3.09 12.21 -10.88
N LYS A 93 -3.63 12.51 -9.70
CA LYS A 93 -3.99 13.89 -9.30
C LYS A 93 -2.73 14.72 -9.00
N TRP A 94 -1.69 14.08 -8.49
CA TRP A 94 -0.53 14.75 -7.89
C TRP A 94 0.71 14.75 -8.77
N VAL A 95 0.84 13.79 -9.68
CA VAL A 95 2.05 13.63 -10.51
C VAL A 95 1.71 13.46 -11.99
N GLY A 96 2.62 13.92 -12.86
CA GLY A 96 2.52 13.68 -14.30
C GLY A 96 2.88 12.23 -14.65
N LYS A 97 2.40 11.72 -15.81
CA LYS A 97 2.88 10.45 -16.36
C LYS A 97 4.39 10.52 -16.60
N GLY A 98 5.15 9.57 -16.06
CA GLY A 98 6.61 9.51 -16.22
C GLY A 98 7.29 8.97 -14.98
N LYS A 99 8.57 9.36 -14.80
CA LYS A 99 9.38 8.95 -13.65
C LYS A 99 9.02 9.78 -12.43
N VAL A 100 8.10 9.27 -11.63
CA VAL A 100 7.85 9.75 -10.27
C VAL A 100 8.74 8.91 -9.36
N PRO A 101 9.56 9.52 -8.50
CA PRO A 101 10.34 8.76 -7.53
C PRO A 101 9.40 7.99 -6.61
N LEU A 102 9.60 6.67 -6.55
CA LEU A 102 9.00 5.83 -5.52
C LEU A 102 9.81 6.00 -4.24
N CYS A 103 9.13 6.28 -3.14
CA CYS A 103 9.73 6.52 -1.84
C CYS A 103 9.14 5.55 -0.81
N GLY A 104 9.96 5.15 0.14
CA GLY A 104 9.61 4.19 1.19
C GLY A 104 10.84 3.85 2.02
N ASN A 105 10.67 3.03 3.05
CA ASN A 105 11.82 2.49 3.77
C ASN A 105 12.40 1.32 2.98
N SER A 106 13.65 1.45 2.53
CA SER A 106 14.40 0.45 1.76
C SER A 106 14.02 0.29 0.27
N VAL A 107 13.57 1.38 -0.37
CA VAL A 107 13.35 1.47 -1.83
C VAL A 107 14.66 1.61 -2.61
#